data_AF-A0A932HY53-F1
#
_entry.id   AF-A0A932HY53-F1
#
_cell.length_a   1.000
_cell.length_b   1.000
_cell.length_c   1.000
_cell.angle_alpha   90.00
_cell.angle_beta   90.00
_cell.angle_gamma   90.00
#
_symmetry.space_group_name_H-M   'P 1'
#
loop_
_entity.id
_entity.type
_entity.pdbx_description
1 polymer ?
#
loop_
_entity_poly.entity_id
_entity_poly.type
_entity_poly.pdbx_seq_one_letter_code
_entity_poly.pdbx_strand_id
1 'polypeptide(L)'
;MRLALLLAAALVLLPPAAPAQPARPAQPQAPASQRQSGLTPHRAVIHIHTTFSTGEFTAEEIVAKAKAAGITVVVFTDHDYVRMAWGPPPFRHLFSYSVDYRPSVLRIGVDEYYNTIEKLQRENPGMVLIPGIESAPFYYVTGGPLAGDLEIHDWRRHILLLGMGRQAVKKLPIQNNGLSTRYFSVLLPGWLMYLGGIFLSLVLLIFPGWLRWTGAALLLLNVMGAIDAHPFKSSPFSPYLGPRGMRPYQEIINYTEENGGFALWAHQGSLLGREKTGTAAMRTAPYTQVLHETVNFWGFDAIYEDNFKASLPGQEWDQYLVGYVNGLRPRPIWGYGGLDFHAESELGGRKRLTDIQNVFLLEEASEDAFFRALVNGRFYVSRGYTPARLQMNAFQVASPDGKAAATYGGEAQFGGAPRITFEVAAQDGSAVSVKAQLVRMGKVIRTFEGKTPLKVDFTDGDNFPFKRFYYRVDAQVDRSNHVITNPVFVRR
;
A
#
# COMPACT_ATOMS: atom_id res chain seq x y z
N MET A 1 67.08 -23.72 13.63
CA MET A 1 66.48 -24.70 12.70
C MET A 1 65.21 -24.08 12.14
N ARG A 2 65.22 -23.78 10.83
CA ARG A 2 64.14 -23.48 9.84
C ARG A 2 62.75 -23.06 10.38
N LEU A 3 62.27 -21.84 10.16
CA LEU A 3 61.69 -21.23 8.92
C LEU A 3 60.21 -21.61 8.68
N ALA A 4 59.30 -20.64 8.87
CA ALA A 4 57.97 -20.45 8.20
C ALA A 4 57.21 -19.31 8.93
N LEU A 5 57.41 -18.02 8.63
CA LEU A 5 56.65 -17.21 7.65
C LEU A 5 55.22 -17.69 7.38
N LEU A 6 54.21 -16.86 7.71
CA LEU A 6 53.28 -16.29 6.72
C LEU A 6 52.27 -15.28 7.34
N LEU A 7 52.42 -14.05 6.86
CA LEU A 7 51.47 -12.95 6.67
C LEU A 7 50.09 -13.01 7.37
N ALA A 8 49.88 -12.10 8.33
CA ALA A 8 48.55 -11.57 8.64
C ALA A 8 48.24 -10.41 7.66
N ALA A 9 47.57 -10.72 6.56
CA ALA A 9 47.01 -9.72 5.66
C ALA A 9 45.77 -9.08 6.32
N ALA A 10 45.80 -7.77 6.51
CA ALA A 10 44.65 -6.97 6.88
C ALA A 10 43.61 -7.02 5.74
N LEU A 11 42.58 -7.84 5.90
CA LEU A 11 41.41 -7.82 5.02
C LEU A 11 40.50 -6.67 5.48
N VAL A 12 40.64 -5.51 4.84
CA VAL A 12 39.63 -4.45 4.90
C VAL A 12 38.37 -5.00 4.22
N LEU A 13 37.39 -5.37 5.01
CA LEU A 13 36.05 -5.75 4.53
C LEU A 13 35.37 -4.49 3.97
N LEU A 14 35.47 -4.29 2.66
CA LEU A 14 34.55 -3.42 1.94
C LEU A 14 33.13 -4.01 2.04
N PRO A 15 32.09 -3.18 2.25
CA PRO A 15 30.72 -3.66 2.22
C PRO A 15 30.42 -4.30 0.86
N PRO A 16 29.61 -5.37 0.81
CA PRO A 16 29.24 -5.98 -0.46
C PRO A 16 28.53 -4.93 -1.33
N ALA A 17 28.98 -4.81 -2.57
CA ALA A 17 28.34 -3.98 -3.57
C ALA A 17 26.86 -4.37 -3.68
N ALA A 18 25.97 -3.38 -3.68
CA ALA A 18 24.56 -3.59 -3.94
C ALA A 18 24.40 -4.41 -5.23
N PRO A 19 23.56 -5.46 -5.25
CA PRO A 19 23.32 -6.22 -6.47
C PRO A 19 22.85 -5.25 -7.55
N ALA A 20 23.52 -5.28 -8.70
CA ALA A 20 23.14 -4.50 -9.86
C ALA A 20 21.66 -4.77 -10.16
N GLN A 21 20.86 -3.71 -10.24
CA GLN A 21 19.48 -3.81 -10.67
C GLN A 21 19.44 -4.53 -12.02
N PRO A 22 18.67 -5.61 -12.18
CA PRO A 22 18.49 -6.21 -13.49
C PRO A 22 17.95 -5.14 -14.44
N ALA A 23 18.58 -5.03 -15.62
CA ALA A 23 18.16 -4.10 -16.64
C ALA A 23 16.68 -4.34 -16.96
N ARG A 24 15.88 -3.28 -16.80
CA ARG A 24 14.44 -3.26 -17.06
C ARG A 24 14.18 -3.73 -18.49
N PRO A 25 13.22 -4.64 -18.73
CA PRO A 25 12.59 -4.71 -20.04
C PRO A 25 12.06 -3.31 -20.36
N ALA A 26 12.39 -2.77 -21.53
CA ALA A 26 11.89 -1.49 -21.96
C ALA A 26 10.35 -1.49 -21.80
N GLN A 27 9.82 -0.53 -21.04
CA GLN A 27 8.39 -0.27 -21.04
C GLN A 27 7.97 -0.05 -22.49
N PRO A 28 6.94 -0.75 -22.99
CA PRO A 28 6.37 -0.43 -24.29
C PRO A 28 5.91 1.02 -24.24
N GLN A 29 6.64 1.90 -24.92
CA GLN A 29 6.15 3.24 -25.20
C GLN A 29 4.96 3.07 -26.14
N ALA A 30 3.76 3.21 -25.60
CA ALA A 30 2.55 3.25 -26.40
C ALA A 30 2.62 4.49 -27.31
N PRO A 31 2.37 4.36 -28.64
CA PRO A 31 2.32 5.51 -29.51
C PRO A 31 1.19 6.43 -29.08
N ALA A 32 1.54 7.67 -28.77
CA ALA A 32 0.59 8.76 -28.63
C ALA A 32 -0.04 9.06 -30.00
N SER A 33 -1.35 9.32 -29.98
CA SER A 33 -2.23 9.64 -31.11
C SER A 33 -2.73 8.43 -31.92
N GLN A 34 -3.92 7.94 -31.55
CA GLN A 34 -5.14 8.01 -32.38
C GLN A 34 -6.26 7.16 -31.73
N ARG A 35 -7.42 7.82 -31.52
CA ARG A 35 -8.75 7.30 -31.11
C ARG A 35 -8.96 6.96 -29.63
N GLN A 36 -9.64 7.87 -28.93
CA GLN A 36 -10.35 7.63 -27.65
C GLN A 36 -11.62 6.75 -27.80
N SER A 37 -11.82 6.04 -28.92
CA SER A 37 -12.95 5.12 -29.10
C SER A 37 -12.57 3.73 -28.58
N GLY A 38 -12.90 3.44 -27.32
CA GLY A 38 -12.68 2.11 -26.74
C GLY A 38 -12.61 2.06 -25.21
N LEU A 39 -12.49 3.21 -24.52
CA LEU A 39 -12.49 3.24 -23.06
C LEU A 39 -13.89 3.47 -22.50
N THR A 40 -14.34 2.61 -21.59
CA THR A 40 -15.62 2.73 -20.87
C THR A 40 -15.39 2.98 -19.38
N PRO A 41 -16.27 3.75 -18.70
CA PRO A 41 -16.17 3.94 -17.25
C PRO A 41 -16.69 2.72 -16.48
N HIS A 42 -15.88 2.21 -15.57
CA HIS A 42 -16.20 1.12 -14.64
C HIS A 42 -16.10 1.62 -13.21
N ARG A 43 -17.19 1.46 -12.45
CA ARG A 43 -17.24 1.84 -11.04
C ARG A 43 -16.62 0.73 -10.22
N ALA A 44 -15.63 1.10 -9.42
CA ALA A 44 -14.86 0.21 -8.58
C ALA A 44 -14.97 0.60 -7.10
N VAL A 45 -15.01 -0.42 -6.25
CA VAL A 45 -14.79 -0.25 -4.81
C VAL A 45 -13.48 -0.93 -4.45
N ILE A 46 -12.65 -0.23 -3.69
CA ILE A 46 -11.33 -0.69 -3.27
C ILE A 46 -11.28 -0.70 -1.76
N HIS A 47 -10.54 -1.67 -1.22
CA HIS A 47 -10.33 -1.85 0.21
C HIS A 47 -11.56 -2.46 0.90
N ILE A 48 -11.86 -3.71 0.54
CA ILE A 48 -13.03 -4.46 1.00
C ILE A 48 -12.59 -5.70 1.77
N HIS A 49 -13.13 -5.87 2.97
CA HIS A 49 -12.93 -7.05 3.81
C HIS A 49 -14.14 -7.97 3.77
N THR A 50 -13.88 -9.25 3.92
CA THR A 50 -14.87 -10.32 3.94
C THR A 50 -14.69 -11.19 5.17
N THR A 51 -15.48 -12.26 5.28
CA THR A 51 -15.31 -13.30 6.30
C THR A 51 -13.98 -14.06 6.19
N PHE A 52 -13.18 -13.85 5.13
CA PHE A 52 -11.79 -14.30 5.09
C PHE A 52 -10.86 -13.54 6.05
N SER A 53 -11.32 -12.43 6.61
CA SER A 53 -10.62 -11.73 7.69
C SER A 53 -11.60 -11.14 8.72
N THR A 54 -11.77 -9.83 8.73
CA THR A 54 -12.51 -9.08 9.75
C THR A 54 -13.88 -8.59 9.27
N GLY A 55 -14.24 -8.84 8.01
CA GLY A 55 -15.52 -8.46 7.45
C GLY A 55 -16.68 -9.35 7.91
N GLU A 56 -17.88 -8.77 7.96
CA GLU A 56 -19.13 -9.46 8.34
C GLU A 56 -19.72 -10.27 7.16
N PHE A 57 -19.50 -9.81 5.93
CA PHE A 57 -20.07 -10.41 4.72
C PHE A 57 -19.11 -11.37 4.03
N THR A 58 -19.66 -12.42 3.44
CA THR A 58 -18.93 -13.31 2.52
C THR A 58 -18.56 -12.58 1.22
N ALA A 59 -17.58 -13.13 0.48
CA ALA A 59 -17.21 -12.58 -0.82
C ALA A 59 -18.40 -12.58 -1.79
N GLU A 60 -19.24 -13.63 -1.75
CA GLU A 60 -20.49 -13.77 -2.50
C GLU A 60 -21.46 -12.63 -2.22
N GLU A 61 -21.70 -12.32 -0.95
CA GLU A 61 -22.60 -11.23 -0.54
C GLU A 61 -22.07 -9.86 -0.95
N ILE A 62 -20.76 -9.63 -0.83
CA ILE A 62 -20.11 -8.41 -1.33
C ILE A 62 -20.31 -8.26 -2.84
N VAL A 63 -20.07 -9.32 -3.62
CA VAL A 63 -20.29 -9.31 -5.08
C VAL A 63 -21.74 -9.01 -5.42
N ALA A 64 -22.69 -9.66 -4.74
CA ALA A 64 -24.11 -9.43 -4.95
C ALA A 64 -24.52 -7.97 -4.64
N LYS A 65 -24.06 -7.42 -3.52
CA LYS A 65 -24.30 -6.02 -3.12
C LYS A 65 -23.66 -5.04 -4.12
N ALA A 66 -22.42 -5.28 -4.53
CA ALA A 66 -21.72 -4.46 -5.52
C ALA A 66 -22.49 -4.44 -6.86
N LYS A 67 -22.88 -5.61 -7.35
CA LYS A 67 -23.65 -5.77 -8.59
C LYS A 67 -24.99 -5.04 -8.53
N ALA A 68 -25.72 -5.16 -7.42
CA ALA A 68 -26.99 -4.45 -7.21
C ALA A 68 -26.81 -2.92 -7.20
N ALA A 69 -25.65 -2.42 -6.79
CA ALA A 69 -25.31 -1.00 -6.81
C ALA A 69 -24.73 -0.50 -8.15
N GLY A 70 -24.62 -1.37 -9.17
CA GLY A 70 -23.99 -1.05 -10.45
C GLY A 70 -22.48 -0.83 -10.36
N ILE A 71 -21.83 -1.44 -9.37
CA ILE A 71 -20.37 -1.54 -9.27
C ILE A 71 -19.94 -2.74 -10.11
N THR A 72 -18.95 -2.54 -10.98
CA THR A 72 -18.45 -3.58 -11.90
C THR A 72 -17.05 -4.04 -11.54
N VAL A 73 -16.37 -3.40 -10.59
CA VAL A 73 -15.05 -3.82 -10.10
C VAL A 73 -15.04 -3.87 -8.58
N VAL A 74 -14.55 -4.96 -8.00
CA VAL A 74 -14.38 -5.11 -6.55
C VAL A 74 -12.96 -5.55 -6.26
N VAL A 75 -12.25 -4.78 -5.43
CA VAL A 75 -10.90 -5.14 -4.97
C VAL A 75 -10.98 -5.57 -3.51
N PHE A 76 -10.90 -6.88 -3.30
CA PHE A 76 -10.83 -7.49 -1.97
C PHE A 76 -9.44 -7.29 -1.39
N THR A 77 -9.36 -7.02 -0.09
CA THR A 77 -8.10 -6.76 0.61
C THR A 77 -8.16 -7.27 2.03
N ASP A 78 -8.61 -8.52 2.19
CA ASP A 78 -8.65 -9.18 3.49
C ASP A 78 -7.26 -9.17 4.17
N HIS A 79 -7.24 -9.09 5.49
CA HIS A 79 -5.98 -9.05 6.24
C HIS A 79 -5.13 -10.31 6.03
N ASP A 80 -3.82 -10.11 5.82
CA ASP A 80 -2.85 -11.21 5.67
C ASP A 80 -2.81 -12.13 6.89
N TYR A 81 -2.42 -11.59 8.05
CA TYR A 81 -2.24 -12.31 9.30
C TYR A 81 -2.43 -11.41 10.52
N VAL A 82 -3.54 -11.61 11.22
CA VAL A 82 -3.89 -10.83 12.42
C VAL A 82 -3.39 -11.56 13.67
N ARG A 83 -2.06 -11.63 13.82
CA ARG A 83 -1.39 -12.31 14.94
C ARG A 83 -0.38 -11.42 15.64
N MET A 84 -0.45 -11.40 16.97
CA MET A 84 0.58 -10.79 17.81
C MET A 84 1.28 -11.86 18.63
N ALA A 85 2.56 -11.66 18.86
CA ALA A 85 3.38 -12.55 19.66
C ALA A 85 4.19 -11.73 20.66
N TRP A 86 4.21 -12.19 21.91
CA TRP A 86 4.99 -11.62 22.99
C TRP A 86 5.71 -12.72 23.76
N GLY A 87 6.98 -12.53 24.08
CA GLY A 87 7.77 -13.45 24.89
C GLY A 87 8.77 -12.73 25.80
N PRO A 88 9.08 -13.30 26.97
CA PRO A 88 10.00 -12.72 27.93
C PRO A 88 11.47 -12.80 27.46
N PRO A 89 12.33 -11.84 27.85
CA PRO A 89 13.77 -11.95 27.62
C PRO A 89 14.38 -13.09 28.49
N PRO A 90 15.52 -13.68 28.08
CA PRO A 90 16.26 -13.39 26.86
C PRO A 90 15.77 -14.15 25.62
N PHE A 91 14.88 -15.14 25.77
CA PHE A 91 14.41 -16.02 24.68
C PHE A 91 12.97 -15.69 24.26
N ARG A 92 12.82 -14.55 23.58
CA ARG A 92 11.52 -13.93 23.27
C ARG A 92 10.70 -14.65 22.21
N HIS A 93 11.32 -15.53 21.42
CA HIS A 93 10.65 -16.36 20.43
C HIS A 93 10.40 -17.77 20.97
N LEU A 94 11.36 -18.35 21.69
CA LEU A 94 11.24 -19.70 22.26
C LEU A 94 10.10 -19.80 23.29
N PHE A 95 9.95 -18.76 24.12
CA PHE A 95 8.90 -18.67 25.13
C PHE A 95 7.78 -17.71 24.72
N SER A 96 7.63 -17.44 23.42
CA SER A 96 6.59 -16.53 22.95
C SER A 96 5.20 -17.13 23.16
N TYR A 97 4.32 -16.34 23.77
CA TYR A 97 2.88 -16.52 23.68
C TYR A 97 2.35 -15.72 22.49
N SER A 98 1.47 -16.32 21.72
CA SER A 98 0.88 -15.66 20.55
C SER A 98 -0.62 -15.83 20.50
N VAL A 99 -1.32 -14.80 20.05
CA VAL A 99 -2.77 -14.79 19.93
C VAL A 99 -3.13 -14.38 18.51
N ASP A 100 -3.98 -15.19 17.89
CA ASP A 100 -4.67 -14.85 16.64
C ASP A 100 -5.98 -14.17 17.03
N TYR A 101 -6.08 -12.86 16.83
CA TYR A 101 -7.22 -12.08 17.34
C TYR A 101 -8.44 -12.15 16.43
N ARG A 102 -8.25 -12.46 15.15
CA ARG A 102 -9.29 -12.46 14.12
C ARG A 102 -9.01 -13.53 13.04
N PRO A 103 -10.01 -13.90 12.23
CA PRO A 103 -9.74 -14.61 10.98
C PRO A 103 -8.79 -13.79 10.08
N SER A 104 -8.07 -14.47 9.20
CA SER A 104 -7.13 -13.86 8.24
C SER A 104 -6.80 -14.83 7.12
N VAL A 105 -6.35 -14.30 5.98
CA VAL A 105 -6.12 -15.09 4.76
C VAL A 105 -5.06 -16.17 4.98
N LEU A 106 -3.95 -15.85 5.63
CA LEU A 106 -2.88 -16.83 5.90
C LEU A 106 -3.30 -17.92 6.89
N ARG A 107 -4.28 -17.65 7.76
CA ARG A 107 -4.82 -18.62 8.71
C ARG A 107 -5.86 -19.55 8.07
N ILE A 108 -6.78 -18.99 7.29
CA ILE A 108 -7.84 -19.77 6.62
C ILE A 108 -7.25 -20.57 5.46
N GLY A 109 -6.36 -19.96 4.67
CA GLY A 109 -5.70 -20.58 3.54
C GLY A 109 -5.76 -19.70 2.31
N VAL A 110 -4.57 -19.34 1.79
CA VAL A 110 -4.43 -18.52 0.58
C VAL A 110 -5.10 -19.18 -0.64
N ASP A 111 -5.01 -20.51 -0.77
CA ASP A 111 -5.60 -21.20 -1.91
C ASP A 111 -7.13 -21.13 -1.88
N GLU A 112 -7.74 -21.26 -0.69
CA GLU A 112 -9.19 -21.13 -0.51
C GLU A 112 -9.66 -19.73 -0.87
N TYR A 113 -8.97 -18.71 -0.36
CA TYR A 113 -9.26 -17.30 -0.66
C TYR A 113 -9.26 -17.01 -2.18
N TYR A 114 -8.19 -17.41 -2.88
CA TYR A 114 -8.08 -17.19 -4.33
C TYR A 114 -9.09 -18.05 -5.11
N ASN A 115 -9.28 -19.32 -4.73
CA ASN A 115 -10.23 -20.21 -5.41
C ASN A 115 -11.66 -19.65 -5.33
N THR A 116 -12.06 -19.09 -4.19
CA THR A 116 -13.38 -18.48 -4.00
C THR A 116 -13.56 -17.25 -4.90
N ILE A 117 -12.60 -16.33 -4.91
CA ILE A 117 -12.68 -15.12 -5.76
C ILE A 117 -12.65 -15.49 -7.25
N GLU A 118 -11.80 -16.43 -7.66
CA GLU A 118 -11.74 -16.90 -9.05
C GLU A 118 -13.04 -17.62 -9.47
N LYS A 119 -13.67 -18.37 -8.57
CA LYS A 119 -14.99 -18.96 -8.80
C LYS A 119 -16.04 -17.87 -9.01
N LEU A 120 -16.07 -16.87 -8.14
CA LEU A 120 -17.00 -15.74 -8.25
C LEU A 120 -16.80 -14.96 -9.54
N GLN A 121 -15.56 -14.79 -9.98
CA GLN A 121 -15.21 -14.15 -11.25
C GLN A 121 -15.78 -14.92 -12.44
N ARG A 122 -15.68 -16.26 -12.44
CA ARG A 122 -16.28 -17.11 -13.48
C ARG A 122 -17.81 -17.03 -13.49
N GLU A 123 -18.43 -16.92 -12.32
CA GLU A 123 -19.89 -16.81 -12.16
C GLU A 123 -20.42 -15.41 -12.49
N ASN A 124 -19.54 -14.40 -12.53
CA ASN A 124 -19.88 -12.99 -12.81
C ASN A 124 -19.01 -12.40 -13.92
N PRO A 125 -19.15 -12.85 -15.19
CA PRO A 125 -18.28 -12.42 -16.30
C PRO A 125 -18.39 -10.93 -16.66
N GLY A 126 -19.41 -10.22 -16.17
CA GLY A 126 -19.55 -8.77 -16.33
C GLY A 126 -18.88 -7.93 -15.24
N MET A 127 -18.22 -8.58 -14.28
CA MET A 127 -17.49 -7.91 -13.19
C MET A 127 -15.99 -8.24 -13.24
N VAL A 128 -15.18 -7.40 -12.62
CA VAL A 128 -13.75 -7.62 -12.38
C VAL A 128 -13.52 -7.73 -10.88
N LEU A 129 -13.15 -8.93 -10.43
CA LEU A 129 -12.96 -9.25 -9.02
C LEU A 129 -11.45 -9.46 -8.77
N ILE A 130 -10.84 -8.54 -8.04
CA ILE A 130 -9.39 -8.52 -7.82
C ILE A 130 -9.11 -9.09 -6.43
N PRO A 131 -8.41 -10.23 -6.30
CA PRO A 131 -7.87 -10.68 -5.03
C PRO A 131 -6.69 -9.80 -4.64
N GLY A 132 -6.73 -9.25 -3.44
CA GLY A 132 -5.69 -8.43 -2.85
C GLY A 132 -5.56 -8.73 -1.36
N ILE A 133 -4.54 -8.18 -0.74
CA ILE A 133 -4.22 -8.41 0.67
C ILE A 133 -3.99 -7.07 1.34
N GLU A 134 -4.63 -6.80 2.47
CA GLU A 134 -4.21 -5.70 3.34
C GLU A 134 -3.19 -6.22 4.34
N SER A 135 -1.96 -5.69 4.27
CA SER A 135 -0.88 -6.12 5.13
C SER A 135 -0.54 -5.10 6.20
N ALA A 136 -0.37 -5.58 7.43
CA ALA A 136 0.23 -4.87 8.55
C ALA A 136 1.65 -5.43 8.79
N PRO A 137 2.67 -5.01 8.01
CA PRO A 137 3.93 -5.74 7.95
C PRO A 137 4.75 -5.69 9.24
N PHE A 138 4.48 -4.70 10.10
CA PHE A 138 5.28 -4.44 11.29
C PHE A 138 4.51 -3.72 12.38
N TYR A 139 4.79 -4.13 13.62
CA TYR A 139 4.53 -3.38 14.84
C TYR A 139 5.74 -3.49 15.77
N TYR A 140 5.79 -2.61 16.77
CA TYR A 140 6.70 -2.74 17.90
C TYR A 140 5.97 -2.55 19.21
N VAL A 141 6.56 -3.09 20.28
CA VAL A 141 5.96 -3.06 21.63
C VAL A 141 6.80 -2.22 22.58
N THR A 142 6.12 -1.49 23.46
CA THR A 142 6.71 -0.79 24.60
C THR A 142 5.96 -1.17 25.89
N GLY A 143 6.57 -0.94 27.05
CA GLY A 143 6.01 -1.39 28.33
C GLY A 143 6.15 -2.90 28.53
N GLY A 144 5.43 -3.45 29.49
CA GLY A 144 5.46 -4.86 29.82
C GLY A 144 4.08 -5.38 30.25
N PRO A 145 3.70 -6.61 29.84
CA PRO A 145 2.41 -7.17 30.24
C PRO A 145 2.27 -7.33 31.75
N LEU A 146 3.37 -7.52 32.49
CA LEU A 146 3.38 -7.60 33.96
C LEU A 146 3.12 -6.25 34.64
N ALA A 147 3.53 -5.15 34.01
CA ALA A 147 3.31 -3.81 34.54
C ALA A 147 1.94 -3.22 34.13
N GLY A 148 1.21 -3.90 33.23
CA GLY A 148 -0.09 -3.47 32.74
C GLY A 148 -0.06 -2.26 31.81
N ASP A 149 1.13 -1.90 31.30
CA ASP A 149 1.37 -0.73 30.44
C ASP A 149 1.80 -1.12 29.01
N LEU A 150 1.49 -2.36 28.59
CA LEU A 150 1.84 -2.87 27.26
C LEU A 150 1.15 -2.03 26.16
N GLU A 151 1.97 -1.43 25.30
CA GLU A 151 1.52 -0.63 24.18
C GLU A 151 2.12 -1.15 22.86
N ILE A 152 1.25 -1.30 21.86
CA ILE A 152 1.55 -1.79 20.52
C ILE A 152 1.48 -0.61 19.57
N HIS A 153 2.57 -0.37 18.87
CA HIS A 153 2.73 0.78 18.00
C HIS A 153 2.68 0.38 16.53
N ASP A 154 2.14 1.28 15.71
CA ASP A 154 2.16 1.21 14.24
C ASP A 154 1.44 0.01 13.61
N TRP A 155 0.64 -0.73 14.40
CA TRP A 155 -0.15 -1.86 13.90
C TRP A 155 -1.08 -1.47 12.75
N ARG A 156 -1.69 -0.27 12.79
CA ARG A 156 -2.61 0.21 11.74
C ARG A 156 -1.92 0.84 10.54
N ARG A 157 -0.59 0.72 10.40
CA ARG A 157 0.10 1.15 9.18
C ARG A 157 -0.03 0.07 8.12
N HIS A 158 -1.02 0.20 7.26
CA HIS A 158 -1.36 -0.86 6.31
C HIS A 158 -1.03 -0.50 4.86
N ILE A 159 -0.77 -1.54 4.08
CA ILE A 159 -0.50 -1.45 2.65
C ILE A 159 -1.36 -2.50 1.94
N LEU A 160 -2.11 -2.08 0.92
CA LEU A 160 -2.84 -2.96 0.03
C LEU A 160 -1.86 -3.54 -0.99
N LEU A 161 -1.85 -4.85 -1.14
CA LEU A 161 -0.97 -5.58 -2.04
C LEU A 161 -1.84 -6.28 -3.08
N LEU A 162 -1.80 -5.79 -4.31
CA LEU A 162 -2.64 -6.26 -5.42
C LEU A 162 -1.80 -6.99 -6.47
N GLY A 163 -2.43 -7.90 -7.22
CA GLY A 163 -1.80 -8.58 -8.36
C GLY A 163 -0.71 -9.58 -7.98
N MET A 164 -0.61 -9.95 -6.70
CA MET A 164 0.36 -10.95 -6.24
C MET A 164 -0.18 -12.36 -6.48
N GLY A 165 0.70 -13.27 -6.89
CA GLY A 165 0.38 -14.70 -6.98
C GLY A 165 0.28 -15.36 -5.60
N ARG A 166 -0.46 -16.47 -5.53
CA ARG A 166 -0.70 -17.26 -4.29
C ARG A 166 0.58 -17.60 -3.53
N GLN A 167 1.64 -17.99 -4.25
CA GLN A 167 2.92 -18.35 -3.63
C GLN A 167 3.64 -17.14 -3.03
N ALA A 168 3.49 -15.96 -3.65
CA ALA A 168 4.05 -14.73 -3.12
C ALA A 168 3.31 -14.31 -1.83
N VAL A 169 1.97 -14.42 -1.81
CA VAL A 169 1.15 -14.16 -0.60
C VAL A 169 1.54 -15.08 0.56
N LYS A 170 1.70 -16.38 0.32
CA LYS A 170 2.11 -17.35 1.35
C LYS A 170 3.45 -17.00 2.01
N LYS A 171 4.33 -16.30 1.29
CA LYS A 171 5.70 -15.98 1.72
C LYS A 171 5.91 -14.50 2.05
N LEU A 172 4.84 -13.77 2.35
CA LEU A 172 4.92 -12.34 2.67
C LEU A 172 5.93 -12.04 3.79
N PRO A 173 6.73 -10.97 3.65
CA PRO A 173 7.81 -10.65 4.57
C PRO A 173 7.35 -9.94 5.85
N ILE A 174 6.33 -10.50 6.51
CA ILE A 174 5.66 -9.90 7.66
C ILE A 174 6.05 -10.60 8.95
N GLN A 175 5.86 -9.92 10.08
CA GLN A 175 6.07 -10.54 11.39
C GLN A 175 5.14 -11.74 11.59
N ASN A 176 5.63 -12.75 12.31
CA ASN A 176 4.88 -13.97 12.66
C ASN A 176 4.48 -14.89 11.50
N ASN A 177 4.79 -14.57 10.23
CA ASN A 177 4.59 -15.51 9.12
C ASN A 177 5.62 -16.66 9.19
N GLY A 178 5.42 -17.72 8.41
CA GLY A 178 6.17 -18.98 8.49
C GLY A 178 7.66 -18.90 8.12
N LEU A 179 8.27 -20.08 7.94
CA LEU A 179 9.69 -20.19 7.60
C LEU A 179 10.00 -19.54 6.24
N SER A 180 11.10 -18.80 6.19
CA SER A 180 11.61 -18.19 4.96
C SER A 180 13.13 -18.21 4.93
N THR A 181 13.69 -18.33 3.73
CA THR A 181 15.14 -18.23 3.49
C THR A 181 15.57 -16.83 3.04
N ARG A 182 14.61 -15.91 2.80
CA ARG A 182 14.87 -14.57 2.23
C ARG A 182 15.91 -13.78 3.02
N TYR A 183 15.88 -13.89 4.35
CA TYR A 183 16.77 -13.14 5.24
C TYR A 183 17.88 -14.01 5.85
N PHE A 184 18.10 -15.23 5.33
CA PHE A 184 19.06 -16.16 5.90
C PHE A 184 20.46 -15.54 6.02
N SER A 185 20.97 -14.91 4.96
CA SER A 185 22.29 -14.26 4.97
C SER A 185 22.38 -13.09 5.95
N VAL A 186 21.29 -12.35 6.15
CA VAL A 186 21.21 -11.22 7.08
C VAL A 186 21.20 -11.69 8.54
N LEU A 187 20.53 -12.82 8.82
CA LEU A 187 20.35 -13.35 10.17
C LEU A 187 21.44 -14.37 10.58
N LEU A 188 22.15 -14.95 9.61
CA LEU A 188 23.18 -15.97 9.82
C LEU A 188 24.29 -15.54 10.79
N PRO A 189 24.88 -14.32 10.71
CA PRO A 189 25.95 -13.94 11.63
C PRO A 189 25.54 -14.00 13.11
N GLY A 190 24.32 -13.55 13.42
CA GLY A 190 23.79 -13.63 14.79
C GLY A 190 23.59 -15.08 15.25
N TRP A 191 23.17 -15.96 14.35
CA TRP A 191 23.01 -17.39 14.64
C TRP A 191 24.35 -18.12 14.82
N LEU A 192 25.37 -17.79 14.01
CA LEU A 192 26.73 -18.36 14.11
C LEU A 192 27.39 -18.07 15.46
N MET A 193 27.08 -16.94 16.10
CA MET A 193 27.58 -16.63 17.45
C MET A 193 27.16 -17.71 18.47
N TYR A 194 25.92 -18.19 18.39
CA TYR A 194 25.44 -19.27 19.25
C TYR A 194 26.06 -20.62 18.88
N LEU A 195 26.30 -20.90 17.60
CA LEU A 195 27.02 -22.12 17.19
C LEU A 195 28.47 -22.15 17.69
N GLY A 196 29.16 -21.01 17.64
CA GLY A 196 30.50 -20.86 18.24
C GLY A 196 30.46 -21.09 19.76
N GLY A 197 29.42 -20.56 20.43
CA GLY A 197 29.18 -20.82 21.85
C GLY A 197 28.91 -22.29 22.16
N ILE A 198 28.12 -22.99 21.33
CA ILE A 198 27.89 -24.45 21.43
C ILE A 198 29.22 -25.19 21.32
N PHE A 199 30.04 -24.87 20.31
CA PHE A 199 31.34 -25.51 20.11
C PHE A 199 32.25 -25.33 21.33
N LEU A 200 32.39 -24.10 21.83
CA LEU A 200 33.15 -23.83 23.06
C LEU A 200 32.60 -24.60 24.26
N SER A 201 31.28 -24.68 24.39
CA SER A 201 30.61 -25.42 25.47
C SER A 201 30.91 -26.92 25.42
N LEU A 202 30.94 -27.51 24.22
CA LEU A 202 31.33 -28.91 24.01
C LEU A 202 32.78 -29.18 24.40
N VAL A 203 33.70 -28.24 24.10
CA VAL A 203 35.10 -28.32 24.54
C VAL A 203 35.21 -28.30 26.08
N LEU A 204 34.46 -27.41 26.74
CA LEU A 204 34.46 -27.29 28.20
C LEU A 204 33.95 -28.56 28.91
N LEU A 205 33.03 -29.30 28.29
CA LEU A 205 32.50 -30.56 28.84
C LEU A 205 33.56 -31.68 28.98
N ILE A 206 34.66 -31.60 28.25
CA ILE A 206 35.78 -32.56 28.31
C ILE A 206 36.56 -32.39 29.61
N PHE A 207 36.63 -31.17 30.16
CA PHE A 207 37.42 -30.87 31.35
C PHE A 207 36.64 -31.23 32.62
N PRO A 208 37.27 -31.86 33.63
CA PRO A 208 36.60 -32.23 34.87
C PRO A 208 36.31 -31.02 35.78
N GLY A 209 35.49 -31.25 36.80
CA GLY A 209 35.21 -30.26 37.84
C GLY A 209 34.26 -29.14 37.38
N TRP A 210 34.50 -27.92 37.84
CA TRP A 210 33.61 -26.78 37.60
C TRP A 210 33.48 -26.42 36.11
N LEU A 211 34.53 -26.61 35.32
CA LEU A 211 34.54 -26.34 33.87
C LEU A 211 33.50 -27.18 33.12
N ARG A 212 33.31 -28.45 33.50
CA ARG A 212 32.25 -29.32 32.93
C ARG A 212 30.87 -28.73 33.16
N TRP A 213 30.59 -28.29 34.39
CA TRP A 213 29.28 -27.74 34.75
C TRP A 213 29.03 -26.41 34.06
N THR A 214 30.06 -25.56 33.95
CA THR A 214 30.00 -24.34 33.14
C THR A 214 29.74 -24.66 31.67
N GLY A 215 30.43 -25.65 31.10
CA GLY A 215 30.18 -26.12 29.73
C GLY A 215 28.75 -26.61 29.52
N ALA A 216 28.20 -27.38 30.48
CA ALA A 216 26.81 -27.86 30.40
C ALA A 216 25.80 -26.69 30.42
N ALA A 217 25.98 -25.72 31.33
CA ALA A 217 25.11 -24.55 31.42
C ALA A 217 25.19 -23.67 30.16
N LEU A 218 26.40 -23.41 29.66
CA LEU A 218 26.60 -22.65 28.43
C LEU A 218 26.04 -23.38 27.21
N LEU A 219 26.15 -24.71 27.15
CA LEU A 219 25.58 -25.51 26.06
C LEU A 219 24.07 -25.31 26.01
N LEU A 220 23.38 -25.45 27.14
CA LEU A 220 21.94 -25.24 27.23
C LEU A 220 21.56 -23.83 26.76
N LEU A 221 22.22 -22.79 27.29
CA LEU A 221 21.94 -21.40 26.93
C LEU A 221 22.18 -21.11 25.45
N ASN A 222 23.27 -21.63 24.86
CA ASN A 222 23.57 -21.40 23.45
C ASN A 222 22.66 -22.20 22.52
N VAL A 223 22.24 -23.42 22.88
CA VAL A 223 21.23 -24.18 22.12
C VAL A 223 19.90 -23.45 22.14
N MET A 224 19.44 -22.99 23.31
CA MET A 224 18.22 -22.19 23.41
C MET A 224 18.31 -20.90 22.60
N GLY A 225 19.46 -20.21 22.65
CA GLY A 225 19.72 -19.01 21.86
C GLY A 225 19.73 -19.28 20.35
N ALA A 226 20.33 -20.40 19.92
CA ALA A 226 20.33 -20.81 18.51
C ALA A 226 18.93 -21.14 17.99
N ILE A 227 18.07 -21.74 18.82
CA ILE A 227 16.67 -21.99 18.47
C ILE A 227 15.90 -20.67 18.38
N ASP A 228 16.04 -19.78 19.37
CA ASP A 228 15.37 -18.49 19.42
C ASP A 228 15.77 -17.55 18.25
N ALA A 229 17.06 -17.56 17.91
CA ALA A 229 17.67 -16.72 16.90
C ALA A 229 17.79 -17.41 15.52
N HIS A 230 17.06 -18.51 15.27
CA HIS A 230 17.17 -19.25 14.01
C HIS A 230 17.00 -18.31 12.79
N PRO A 231 17.78 -18.49 11.70
CA PRO A 231 17.84 -17.53 10.60
C PRO A 231 16.70 -17.68 9.59
N PHE A 232 15.82 -18.67 9.76
CA PHE A 232 14.74 -19.00 8.83
C PHE A 232 13.44 -18.23 9.15
N LYS A 233 13.52 -16.90 9.21
CA LYS A 233 12.39 -16.02 9.58
C LYS A 233 11.81 -15.31 8.36
N SER A 234 10.48 -15.17 8.33
CA SER A 234 9.73 -14.39 7.34
C SER A 234 9.99 -12.89 7.41
N SER A 235 10.51 -12.37 8.53
CA SER A 235 10.86 -10.96 8.68
C SER A 235 12.16 -10.81 9.46
N PRO A 236 13.06 -9.89 9.06
CA PRO A 236 14.26 -9.58 9.82
C PRO A 236 13.98 -8.61 10.99
N PHE A 237 12.74 -8.11 11.11
CA PHE A 237 12.39 -7.06 12.06
C PHE A 237 11.76 -7.65 13.33
N SER A 238 12.35 -7.30 14.48
CA SER A 238 11.85 -7.70 15.79
C SER A 238 10.94 -6.61 16.39
N PRO A 239 9.76 -6.96 16.94
CA PRO A 239 8.86 -6.01 17.58
C PRO A 239 9.43 -5.46 18.91
N TYR A 240 10.48 -6.07 19.45
CA TYR A 240 11.05 -5.70 20.75
C TYR A 240 12.24 -4.75 20.68
N LEU A 241 12.62 -4.30 19.47
CA LEU A 241 13.76 -3.42 19.25
C LEU A 241 13.34 -1.98 18.94
N GLY A 242 12.08 -1.64 19.25
CA GLY A 242 11.51 -0.32 19.07
C GLY A 242 11.24 0.04 17.60
N PRO A 243 11.07 1.34 17.30
CA PRO A 243 10.72 1.80 15.96
C PRO A 243 11.81 1.49 14.94
N ARG A 244 11.40 1.08 13.73
CA ARG A 244 12.31 0.75 12.61
C ARG A 244 12.23 1.72 11.43
N GLY A 245 11.56 2.85 11.63
CA GLY A 245 11.24 3.80 10.56
C GLY A 245 10.45 3.10 9.45
N MET A 246 10.68 3.48 8.20
CA MET A 246 9.97 2.90 7.05
C MET A 246 10.56 1.59 6.51
N ARG A 247 11.62 1.04 7.12
CA ARG A 247 12.30 -0.15 6.59
C ARG A 247 11.40 -1.38 6.45
N PRO A 248 10.53 -1.74 7.42
CA PRO A 248 9.65 -2.89 7.26
C PRO A 248 8.59 -2.70 6.18
N TYR A 249 8.07 -1.48 6.06
CA TYR A 249 7.09 -1.11 5.05
C TYR A 249 7.69 -1.05 3.65
N GLN A 250 8.91 -0.53 3.52
CA GLN A 250 9.65 -0.55 2.26
C GLN A 250 10.00 -1.98 1.84
N GLU A 251 10.30 -2.87 2.78
CA GLU A 251 10.60 -4.28 2.48
C GLU A 251 9.40 -4.99 1.86
N ILE A 252 8.19 -4.78 2.38
CA ILE A 252 7.01 -5.39 1.76
C ILE A 252 6.66 -4.74 0.42
N ILE A 253 6.86 -3.42 0.26
CA ILE A 253 6.70 -2.75 -1.05
C ILE A 253 7.67 -3.36 -2.08
N ASN A 254 8.93 -3.53 -1.71
CA ASN A 254 9.94 -4.14 -2.58
C ASN A 254 9.59 -5.59 -2.92
N TYR A 255 9.19 -6.39 -1.92
CA TYR A 255 8.78 -7.77 -2.13
C TYR A 255 7.58 -7.88 -3.08
N THR A 256 6.58 -7.02 -2.91
CA THR A 256 5.41 -6.97 -3.80
C THR A 256 5.82 -6.63 -5.22
N GLU A 257 6.69 -5.64 -5.42
CA GLU A 257 7.21 -5.28 -6.75
C GLU A 257 8.05 -6.40 -7.38
N GLU A 258 8.94 -7.04 -6.61
CA GLU A 258 9.76 -8.19 -7.05
C GLU A 258 8.89 -9.38 -7.53
N ASN A 259 7.67 -9.49 -7.00
CA ASN A 259 6.70 -10.51 -7.38
C ASN A 259 5.64 -10.00 -8.37
N GLY A 260 5.88 -8.87 -9.03
CA GLY A 260 5.02 -8.31 -10.08
C GLY A 260 3.73 -7.64 -9.60
N GLY A 261 3.56 -7.47 -8.28
CA GLY A 261 2.39 -6.86 -7.68
C GLY A 261 2.47 -5.33 -7.54
N PHE A 262 1.38 -4.76 -7.02
CA PHE A 262 1.19 -3.33 -6.82
C PHE A 262 0.92 -3.04 -5.35
N ALA A 263 1.80 -2.25 -4.72
CA ALA A 263 1.62 -1.78 -3.35
C ALA A 263 0.92 -0.41 -3.32
N LEU A 264 -0.13 -0.27 -2.50
CA LEU A 264 -0.85 0.98 -2.29
C LEU A 264 -0.95 1.28 -0.79
N TRP A 265 -0.60 2.49 -0.39
CA TRP A 265 -0.76 2.93 1.01
C TRP A 265 -2.23 3.09 1.37
N ALA A 266 -2.67 2.42 2.44
CA ALA A 266 -4.03 2.51 2.94
C ALA A 266 -4.15 3.54 4.06
N HIS A 267 -5.28 4.26 4.14
CA HIS A 267 -5.73 5.08 5.28
C HIS A 267 -4.66 5.84 6.07
N GLN A 268 -3.61 6.34 5.41
CA GLN A 268 -2.45 6.98 6.05
C GLN A 268 -2.81 8.27 6.78
N GLY A 269 -3.95 8.87 6.44
CA GLY A 269 -4.50 10.02 7.13
C GLY A 269 -5.31 9.70 8.38
N SER A 270 -5.65 8.44 8.65
CA SER A 270 -6.67 8.09 9.65
C SER A 270 -6.34 8.63 11.03
N LEU A 271 -7.36 9.18 11.69
CA LEU A 271 -7.31 9.64 13.08
C LEU A 271 -7.75 8.54 14.05
N LEU A 272 -8.28 7.42 13.56
CA LEU A 272 -8.76 6.27 14.35
C LEU A 272 -7.60 5.38 14.83
N GLY A 273 -6.52 5.99 15.27
CA GLY A 273 -5.27 5.31 15.58
C GLY A 273 -5.22 4.59 16.92
N ARG A 274 -6.28 4.62 17.74
CA ARG A 274 -6.26 4.11 19.12
C ARG A 274 -7.31 3.03 19.33
N GLU A 275 -6.86 1.87 19.79
CA GLU A 275 -7.72 0.74 20.16
C GLU A 275 -7.23 0.13 21.48
N LYS A 276 -8.12 -0.53 22.22
CA LYS A 276 -7.75 -1.38 23.35
C LYS A 276 -8.09 -2.83 23.00
N THR A 277 -7.13 -3.73 23.18
CA THR A 277 -7.33 -5.16 22.96
C THR A 277 -6.80 -5.93 24.15
N GLY A 278 -7.71 -6.42 24.99
CA GLY A 278 -7.36 -7.06 26.27
C GLY A 278 -6.60 -6.09 27.17
N THR A 279 -5.40 -6.49 27.59
CA THR A 279 -4.50 -5.70 28.45
C THR A 279 -3.55 -4.79 27.67
N ALA A 280 -3.58 -4.80 26.34
CA ALA A 280 -2.72 -3.98 25.50
C ALA A 280 -3.47 -2.77 24.91
N ALA A 281 -2.80 -1.63 24.85
CA ALA A 281 -3.25 -0.49 24.06
C ALA A 281 -2.58 -0.53 22.68
N MET A 282 -3.34 -0.29 21.60
CA MET A 282 -2.78 -0.11 20.26
C MET A 282 -2.80 1.37 19.90
N ARG A 283 -1.69 1.88 19.37
CA ARG A 283 -1.54 3.26 18.93
C ARG A 283 -0.85 3.33 17.58
N THR A 284 -1.46 4.05 16.64
CA THR A 284 -0.87 4.40 15.35
C THR A 284 -1.19 5.87 15.10
N ALA A 285 -0.18 6.72 15.05
CA ALA A 285 -0.39 8.11 14.64
C ALA A 285 -0.65 8.17 13.13
N PRO A 286 -1.35 9.21 12.62
CA PRO A 286 -1.40 9.48 11.18
C PRO A 286 0.00 9.48 10.58
N TYR A 287 0.14 8.92 9.38
CA TYR A 287 1.43 8.58 8.79
C TYR A 287 1.55 9.03 7.32
N THR A 288 1.05 10.22 6.97
CA THR A 288 1.08 10.76 5.59
C THR A 288 2.50 10.93 5.04
N GLN A 289 3.52 11.05 5.89
CA GLN A 289 4.93 11.16 5.49
C GLN A 289 5.45 9.94 4.72
N VAL A 290 4.75 8.80 4.76
CA VAL A 290 5.11 7.60 3.98
C VAL A 290 5.26 7.87 2.49
N LEU A 291 4.50 8.84 1.95
CA LEU A 291 4.62 9.25 0.54
C LEU A 291 6.03 9.74 0.21
N HIS A 292 6.72 10.37 1.17
CA HIS A 292 8.08 10.90 0.97
C HIS A 292 9.16 9.94 1.43
N GLU A 293 8.89 9.13 2.44
CA GLU A 293 9.87 8.24 3.07
C GLU A 293 9.97 6.86 2.40
N THR A 294 9.04 6.53 1.49
CA THR A 294 9.06 5.29 0.71
C THR A 294 9.11 5.54 -0.79
N VAL A 295 9.46 4.50 -1.54
CA VAL A 295 9.56 4.48 -3.00
C VAL A 295 8.92 3.23 -3.56
N ASN A 296 8.67 3.23 -4.87
CA ASN A 296 8.18 2.08 -5.64
C ASN A 296 6.77 1.55 -5.30
N PHE A 297 5.99 2.29 -4.52
CA PHE A 297 4.55 2.08 -4.41
C PHE A 297 3.81 2.76 -5.59
N TRP A 298 2.54 2.39 -5.80
CA TRP A 298 1.75 2.79 -6.97
C TRP A 298 0.64 3.79 -6.66
N GLY A 299 0.14 3.77 -5.42
CA GLY A 299 -0.91 4.68 -5.01
C GLY A 299 -1.01 4.84 -3.51
N PHE A 300 -1.89 5.73 -3.12
CA PHE A 300 -2.21 6.03 -1.74
C PHE A 300 -3.68 6.43 -1.63
N ASP A 301 -4.22 6.33 -0.43
CA ASP A 301 -5.60 6.67 -0.16
C ASP A 301 -5.81 8.19 -0.16
N ALA A 302 -6.19 8.73 -1.32
CA ALA A 302 -6.42 10.14 -1.54
C ALA A 302 -7.77 10.60 -0.99
N ILE A 303 -8.76 9.69 -0.87
CA ILE A 303 -10.01 9.95 -0.17
C ILE A 303 -10.36 8.74 0.69
N TYR A 304 -10.26 8.93 2.00
CA TYR A 304 -10.61 7.96 3.03
C TYR A 304 -11.77 8.45 3.91
N GLU A 305 -12.45 7.54 4.60
CA GLU A 305 -13.70 7.79 5.33
C GLU A 305 -13.60 8.90 6.38
N ASP A 306 -12.50 8.97 7.15
CA ASP A 306 -12.34 9.94 8.22
C ASP A 306 -11.51 11.16 7.79
N ASN A 307 -10.23 11.03 7.44
CA ASN A 307 -9.30 12.13 7.23
C ASN A 307 -8.37 11.88 6.02
N PHE A 308 -8.31 12.84 5.10
CA PHE A 308 -7.59 12.74 3.83
C PHE A 308 -6.80 14.01 3.49
N LYS A 309 -5.86 14.42 4.36
CA LYS A 309 -5.10 15.67 4.16
C LYS A 309 -4.06 15.60 3.04
N ALA A 310 -3.52 14.42 2.76
CA ALA A 310 -2.42 14.23 1.81
C ALA A 310 -2.78 14.64 0.37
N SER A 311 -4.05 14.61 0.00
CA SER A 311 -4.55 14.95 -1.34
C SER A 311 -4.95 16.42 -1.50
N LEU A 312 -4.97 17.21 -0.41
CA LEU A 312 -5.28 18.63 -0.48
C LEU A 312 -4.21 19.38 -1.31
N PRO A 313 -4.57 20.48 -1.99
CA PRO A 313 -3.63 21.28 -2.77
C PRO A 313 -2.36 21.66 -1.98
N GLY A 314 -1.20 21.31 -2.52
CA GLY A 314 0.13 21.65 -2.00
C GLY A 314 0.65 20.71 -0.90
N GLN A 315 -0.13 19.71 -0.51
CA GLN A 315 0.25 18.73 0.52
C GLN A 315 1.09 17.59 -0.05
N GLU A 316 1.21 16.47 0.69
CA GLU A 316 2.16 15.39 0.43
C GLU A 316 2.05 14.79 -0.97
N TRP A 317 0.84 14.65 -1.53
CA TRP A 317 0.68 14.13 -2.89
C TRP A 317 1.27 15.07 -3.94
N ASP A 318 0.97 16.37 -3.84
CA ASP A 318 1.50 17.35 -4.78
C ASP A 318 3.01 17.51 -4.66
N GLN A 319 3.54 17.45 -3.44
CA GLN A 319 5.00 17.44 -3.21
C GLN A 319 5.66 16.21 -3.87
N TYR A 320 5.02 15.04 -3.79
CA TYR A 320 5.49 13.85 -4.50
C TYR A 320 5.46 14.04 -6.02
N LEU A 321 4.34 14.53 -6.57
CA LEU A 321 4.16 14.74 -8.01
C LEU A 321 5.13 15.80 -8.57
N VAL A 322 5.40 16.87 -7.83
CA VAL A 322 6.45 17.84 -8.16
C VAL A 322 7.82 17.15 -8.18
N GLY A 323 8.11 16.28 -7.20
CA GLY A 323 9.31 15.44 -7.21
C GLY A 323 9.41 14.56 -8.46
N TYR A 324 8.32 13.92 -8.87
CA TYR A 324 8.27 13.11 -10.10
C TYR A 324 8.52 13.95 -11.36
N VAL A 325 7.83 15.09 -11.50
CA VAL A 325 7.99 15.99 -12.65
C VAL A 325 9.43 16.50 -12.77
N ASN A 326 10.11 16.71 -11.64
CA ASN A 326 11.51 17.14 -11.57
C ASN A 326 12.53 15.98 -11.65
N GLY A 327 12.07 14.73 -11.85
CA GLY A 327 12.96 13.56 -11.97
C GLY A 327 13.53 13.03 -10.64
N LEU A 328 13.08 13.56 -9.50
CA LEU A 328 13.47 13.07 -8.16
C LEU A 328 12.74 11.78 -7.76
N ARG A 329 11.60 11.49 -8.41
CA ARG A 329 10.86 10.23 -8.25
C ARG A 329 10.82 9.51 -9.60
N PRO A 330 10.98 8.18 -9.62
CA PRO A 330 11.07 7.42 -10.87
C PRO A 330 9.71 7.22 -11.57
N ARG A 331 8.60 7.39 -10.84
CA ARG A 331 7.23 7.19 -11.33
C ARG A 331 6.25 8.12 -10.60
N PRO A 332 5.11 8.49 -11.23
CA PRO A 332 4.02 9.13 -10.50
C PRO A 332 3.34 8.11 -9.59
N ILE A 333 2.58 8.61 -8.62
CA ILE A 333 1.68 7.80 -7.78
C ILE A 333 0.25 8.31 -7.95
N TRP A 334 -0.69 7.40 -7.82
CA TRP A 334 -2.10 7.68 -8.05
C TRP A 334 -2.89 7.77 -6.76
N GLY A 335 -3.82 8.72 -6.72
CA GLY A 335 -4.77 8.83 -5.63
C GLY A 335 -5.93 7.89 -5.89
N TYR A 336 -6.15 6.91 -5.02
CA TYR A 336 -7.36 6.09 -4.99
C TYR A 336 -8.22 6.43 -3.79
N GLY A 337 -9.47 5.99 -3.77
CA GLY A 337 -10.33 6.05 -2.60
C GLY A 337 -10.48 4.69 -1.96
N GLY A 338 -10.04 4.55 -0.72
CA GLY A 338 -10.18 3.36 0.11
C GLY A 338 -11.41 3.42 0.99
N LEU A 339 -12.16 2.31 1.03
CA LEU A 339 -13.37 2.21 1.84
C LEU A 339 -13.13 1.56 3.21
N ASP A 340 -12.16 0.65 3.31
CA ASP A 340 -11.89 -0.18 4.50
C ASP A 340 -13.17 -0.85 5.04
N PHE A 341 -14.00 -1.38 4.13
CA PHE A 341 -15.34 -1.86 4.45
C PHE A 341 -15.31 -3.22 5.14
N HIS A 342 -15.82 -3.29 6.36
CA HIS A 342 -16.00 -4.54 7.10
C HIS A 342 -17.47 -4.88 7.30
N ALA A 343 -18.29 -3.89 7.64
CA ALA A 343 -19.71 -4.08 7.93
C ALA A 343 -20.53 -2.80 7.70
N GLU A 344 -21.84 -2.96 7.50
CA GLU A 344 -22.78 -1.82 7.43
C GLU A 344 -23.03 -1.22 8.82
N SER A 345 -22.81 -2.00 9.88
CA SER A 345 -22.92 -1.56 11.28
C SER A 345 -21.81 -0.57 11.70
N GLU A 346 -20.72 -0.48 10.93
CA GLU A 346 -19.64 0.46 11.17
C GLU A 346 -20.12 1.93 11.11
N LEU A 347 -19.39 2.80 11.82
CA LEU A 347 -19.71 4.23 11.94
C LEU A 347 -21.16 4.49 12.41
N GLY A 348 -21.69 3.60 13.27
CA GLY A 348 -23.04 3.69 13.81
C GLY A 348 -24.13 3.38 12.78
N GLY A 349 -23.89 2.39 11.91
CA GLY A 349 -24.86 1.97 10.89
C GLY A 349 -24.86 2.83 9.63
N ARG A 350 -23.81 3.63 9.40
CA ARG A 350 -23.79 4.66 8.34
C ARG A 350 -22.85 4.34 7.19
N LYS A 351 -21.95 3.36 7.37
CA LYS A 351 -21.00 2.97 6.35
C LYS A 351 -21.70 2.12 5.29
N ARG A 352 -21.52 2.47 4.02
CA ARG A 352 -22.05 1.68 2.90
C ARG A 352 -20.92 1.25 1.99
N LEU A 353 -21.09 0.07 1.39
CA LEU A 353 -20.20 -0.47 0.36
C LEU A 353 -19.93 0.52 -0.78
N THR A 354 -20.84 1.47 -1.01
CA THR A 354 -20.76 2.40 -2.14
C THR A 354 -20.12 3.73 -1.78
N ASP A 355 -19.88 4.08 -0.51
CA ASP A 355 -19.59 5.47 -0.08
C ASP A 355 -18.42 6.12 -0.84
N ILE A 356 -17.38 5.35 -1.14
CA ILE A 356 -16.21 5.78 -1.90
C ILE A 356 -16.08 4.88 -3.13
N GLN A 357 -15.94 5.49 -4.31
CA GLN A 357 -15.84 4.80 -5.58
C GLN A 357 -14.67 5.32 -6.39
N ASN A 358 -14.04 4.43 -7.11
CA ASN A 358 -13.01 4.72 -8.07
C ASN A 358 -13.60 4.46 -9.46
N VAL A 359 -13.60 5.43 -10.36
CA VAL A 359 -14.16 5.27 -11.71
C VAL A 359 -13.01 5.08 -12.67
N PHE A 360 -12.76 3.82 -13.04
CA PHE A 360 -11.71 3.41 -13.96
C PHE A 360 -12.16 3.52 -15.41
N LEU A 361 -11.28 4.00 -16.29
CA LEU A 361 -11.47 3.95 -17.73
C LEU A 361 -10.75 2.70 -18.27
N LEU A 362 -11.54 1.68 -18.62
CA LEU A 362 -11.04 0.37 -19.06
C LEU A 362 -11.36 0.15 -20.54
N GLU A 363 -10.47 -0.56 -21.25
CA GLU A 363 -10.75 -1.02 -22.62
C GLU A 363 -11.81 -2.14 -22.65
N GLU A 364 -11.90 -2.91 -21.57
CA GLU A 364 -12.79 -4.05 -21.38
C GLU A 364 -12.91 -4.36 -19.88
N ALA A 365 -13.93 -5.12 -19.48
CA ALA A 365 -14.08 -5.59 -18.11
C ALA A 365 -13.16 -6.79 -17.84
N SER A 366 -11.85 -6.55 -17.69
CA SER A 366 -10.86 -7.57 -17.36
C SER A 366 -9.88 -7.12 -16.27
N GLU A 367 -9.29 -8.09 -15.57
CA GLU A 367 -8.23 -7.87 -14.58
C GLU A 367 -7.01 -7.16 -15.20
N ASP A 368 -6.60 -7.59 -16.39
CA ASP A 368 -5.50 -6.96 -17.12
C ASP A 368 -5.80 -5.48 -17.46
N ALA A 369 -7.02 -5.19 -17.93
CA ALA A 369 -7.44 -3.81 -18.20
C ALA A 369 -7.45 -2.96 -16.92
N PHE A 370 -7.92 -3.52 -15.80
CA PHE A 370 -7.87 -2.88 -14.49
C PHE A 370 -6.44 -2.53 -14.09
N PHE A 371 -5.50 -3.47 -14.14
CA PHE A 371 -4.11 -3.19 -13.77
C PHE A 371 -3.41 -2.24 -14.75
N ARG A 372 -3.70 -2.31 -16.06
CA ARG A 372 -3.23 -1.29 -17.01
C ARG A 372 -3.77 0.09 -16.65
N ALA A 373 -5.04 0.21 -16.28
CA ALA A 373 -5.62 1.49 -15.88
C ALA A 373 -5.05 2.00 -14.55
N LEU A 374 -4.81 1.11 -13.57
CA LEU A 374 -4.14 1.44 -12.31
C LEU A 374 -2.71 1.95 -12.56
N VAL A 375 -1.91 1.22 -13.34
CA VAL A 375 -0.53 1.60 -13.70
C VAL A 375 -0.47 2.98 -14.36
N ASN A 376 -1.43 3.28 -15.23
CA ASN A 376 -1.48 4.52 -16.00
C ASN A 376 -2.32 5.63 -15.34
N GLY A 377 -2.84 5.43 -14.12
CA GLY A 377 -3.63 6.45 -13.42
C GLY A 377 -4.94 6.82 -14.10
N ARG A 378 -5.49 5.94 -14.95
CA ARG A 378 -6.69 6.20 -15.79
C ARG A 378 -7.98 6.04 -15.01
N PHE A 379 -8.11 6.80 -13.93
CA PHE A 379 -9.29 6.80 -13.07
C PHE A 379 -9.37 8.10 -12.25
N TYR A 380 -10.56 8.34 -11.69
CA TYR A 380 -10.80 9.38 -10.70
C TYR A 380 -11.55 8.78 -9.50
N VAL A 381 -11.56 9.49 -8.39
CA VAL A 381 -12.21 9.05 -7.14
C VAL A 381 -13.43 9.93 -6.87
N SER A 382 -14.51 9.31 -6.42
CA SER A 382 -15.74 9.96 -6.00
C SER A 382 -16.16 9.45 -4.64
N ARG A 383 -16.23 10.35 -3.66
CA ARG A 383 -16.90 10.14 -2.39
C ARG A 383 -18.23 10.89 -2.41
N GLY A 384 -19.27 10.26 -1.90
CA GLY A 384 -20.58 10.87 -1.85
C GLY A 384 -21.65 9.84 -1.59
N TYR A 385 -22.90 10.26 -1.61
CA TYR A 385 -24.02 9.35 -1.43
C TYR A 385 -25.05 9.57 -2.52
N THR A 386 -25.76 8.50 -2.87
CA THR A 386 -26.94 8.64 -3.73
C THR A 386 -27.99 9.52 -3.05
N PRO A 387 -28.76 10.33 -3.79
CA PRO A 387 -28.75 10.40 -5.26
C PRO A 387 -27.74 11.42 -5.83
N ALA A 388 -27.30 12.43 -5.07
CA ALA A 388 -26.48 13.55 -5.56
C ALA A 388 -24.95 13.33 -5.56
N ARG A 389 -24.46 12.08 -5.71
CA ARG A 389 -23.02 11.79 -5.79
C ARG A 389 -22.40 12.54 -6.96
N LEU A 390 -21.27 13.21 -6.74
CA LEU A 390 -20.53 13.85 -7.82
C LEU A 390 -19.85 12.82 -8.74
N GLN A 391 -19.81 13.11 -10.03
CA GLN A 391 -19.07 12.37 -11.05
C GLN A 391 -18.34 13.32 -11.99
N MET A 392 -17.23 12.84 -12.56
CA MET A 392 -16.48 13.56 -13.59
C MET A 392 -16.88 13.03 -14.97
N ASN A 393 -17.65 13.81 -15.72
CA ASN A 393 -18.08 13.47 -17.08
C ASN A 393 -16.96 13.67 -18.10
N ALA A 394 -16.11 14.68 -17.87
CA ALA A 394 -14.97 14.99 -18.71
C ALA A 394 -13.85 15.62 -17.87
N PHE A 395 -12.61 15.29 -18.19
CA PHE A 395 -11.43 16.03 -17.76
C PHE A 395 -10.36 15.86 -18.83
N GLN A 396 -9.91 16.95 -19.43
CA GLN A 396 -8.92 16.93 -20.49
C GLN A 396 -8.01 18.15 -20.39
N VAL A 397 -6.73 17.93 -20.68
CA VAL A 397 -5.75 19.00 -20.91
C VAL A 397 -5.26 18.87 -22.33
N ALA A 398 -5.39 19.95 -23.11
CA ALA A 398 -5.10 19.96 -24.53
C ALA A 398 -4.19 21.14 -24.93
N SER A 399 -3.55 20.99 -26.09
CA SER A 399 -2.86 22.07 -26.79
C SER A 399 -3.83 23.19 -27.20
N PRO A 400 -3.34 24.41 -27.46
CA PRO A 400 -4.19 25.53 -27.91
C PRO A 400 -5.06 25.18 -29.13
N ASP A 401 -4.53 24.36 -30.05
CA ASP A 401 -5.21 23.91 -31.27
C ASP A 401 -6.02 22.60 -31.08
N GLY A 402 -6.02 22.03 -29.88
CA GLY A 402 -6.75 20.81 -29.53
C GLY A 402 -6.21 19.51 -30.11
N LYS A 403 -5.09 19.53 -30.85
CA LYS A 403 -4.56 18.33 -31.53
C LYS A 403 -3.84 17.36 -30.61
N ALA A 404 -3.20 17.86 -29.55
CA ALA A 404 -2.57 17.04 -28.53
C ALA A 404 -3.37 17.17 -27.24
N ALA A 405 -3.82 16.04 -26.68
CA ALA A 405 -4.62 16.06 -25.46
C ALA A 405 -4.41 14.79 -24.64
N ALA A 406 -4.58 14.92 -23.33
CA ALA A 406 -4.54 13.82 -22.39
C ALA A 406 -5.64 13.95 -21.31
N THR A 407 -5.94 12.83 -20.68
CA THR A 407 -6.87 12.71 -19.55
C THR A 407 -6.20 11.84 -18.47
N TYR A 408 -6.82 11.74 -17.30
CA TYR A 408 -6.41 11.00 -16.09
C TYR A 408 -5.11 10.17 -16.23
N GLY A 409 -4.04 10.62 -15.57
CA GLY A 409 -2.74 9.95 -15.55
C GLY A 409 -1.92 10.02 -16.85
N GLY A 410 -2.55 10.41 -17.96
CA GLY A 410 -1.90 10.58 -19.25
C GLY A 410 -0.97 11.79 -19.33
N GLU A 411 -0.11 11.79 -20.35
CA GLU A 411 0.80 12.88 -20.68
C GLU A 411 0.52 13.41 -22.09
N ALA A 412 0.41 14.73 -22.23
CA ALA A 412 0.31 15.40 -23.51
C ALA A 412 1.60 16.19 -23.79
N GLN A 413 2.08 16.14 -25.04
CA GLN A 413 3.27 16.88 -25.45
C GLN A 413 2.91 18.02 -26.40
N PHE A 414 3.09 19.26 -25.95
CA PHE A 414 2.85 20.46 -26.75
C PHE A 414 3.44 21.72 -26.11
N GLY A 415 3.69 22.74 -26.93
CA GLY A 415 3.98 24.11 -26.51
C GLY A 415 2.75 25.02 -26.53
N GLY A 416 2.86 26.19 -25.90
CA GLY A 416 1.76 27.17 -25.81
C GLY A 416 0.89 27.03 -24.55
N ALA A 417 -0.16 27.86 -24.48
CA ALA A 417 -1.07 27.92 -23.35
C ALA A 417 -2.00 26.69 -23.31
N PRO A 418 -1.93 25.83 -22.28
CA PRO A 418 -2.82 24.67 -22.17
C PRO A 418 -4.29 25.10 -22.06
N ARG A 419 -5.17 24.38 -22.77
CA ARG A 419 -6.62 24.47 -22.60
C ARG A 419 -7.09 23.31 -21.73
N ILE A 420 -7.74 23.63 -20.62
CA ILE A 420 -8.25 22.67 -19.64
C ILE A 420 -9.77 22.67 -19.74
N THR A 421 -10.35 21.51 -20.00
CA THR A 421 -11.79 21.30 -20.01
C THR A 421 -12.18 20.25 -18.98
N PHE A 422 -13.23 20.52 -18.21
CA PHE A 422 -13.81 19.51 -17.34
C PHE A 422 -15.30 19.73 -17.08
N GLU A 423 -16.00 18.66 -16.73
CA GLU A 423 -17.41 18.67 -16.41
C GLU A 423 -17.68 17.85 -15.15
N VAL A 424 -18.14 18.53 -14.09
CA VAL A 424 -18.59 17.90 -12.84
C VAL A 424 -20.11 17.86 -12.84
N ALA A 425 -20.69 16.67 -12.69
CA ALA A 425 -22.13 16.45 -12.64
C ALA A 425 -22.53 15.72 -11.36
N ALA A 426 -23.80 15.82 -10.97
CA ALA A 426 -24.40 14.89 -10.01
C ALA A 426 -24.90 13.65 -10.78
N GLN A 427 -24.70 12.47 -10.21
CA GLN A 427 -25.02 11.19 -10.86
C GLN A 427 -26.52 11.03 -11.14
N ASP A 428 -27.38 11.63 -10.33
CA ASP A 428 -28.84 11.69 -10.52
C ASP A 428 -29.31 12.84 -11.42
N GLY A 429 -28.39 13.66 -11.93
CA GLY A 429 -28.69 14.86 -12.72
C GLY A 429 -29.17 16.06 -11.90
N SER A 430 -29.14 15.99 -10.56
CA SER A 430 -29.53 17.11 -9.71
C SER A 430 -28.58 18.31 -9.83
N ALA A 431 -29.12 19.50 -9.55
CA ALA A 431 -28.37 20.76 -9.54
C ALA A 431 -27.93 21.11 -8.12
N VAL A 432 -26.72 20.68 -7.74
CA VAL A 432 -26.09 20.96 -6.44
C VAL A 432 -24.99 22.00 -6.59
N SER A 433 -24.85 22.87 -5.58
CA SER A 433 -23.76 23.85 -5.54
C SER A 433 -22.43 23.11 -5.35
N VAL A 434 -21.48 23.35 -6.24
CA VAL A 434 -20.18 22.70 -6.26
C VAL A 434 -19.07 23.74 -6.41
N LYS A 435 -17.97 23.49 -5.70
CA LYS A 435 -16.73 24.24 -5.80
C LYS A 435 -15.65 23.35 -6.40
N ALA A 436 -15.12 23.73 -7.55
CA ALA A 436 -14.04 23.03 -8.23
C ALA A 436 -12.75 23.85 -8.22
N GLN A 437 -11.66 23.26 -7.75
CA GLN A 437 -10.33 23.83 -7.73
C GLN A 437 -9.47 23.18 -8.82
N LEU A 438 -8.95 24.01 -9.72
CA LEU A 438 -7.93 23.60 -10.69
C LEU A 438 -6.56 23.81 -10.06
N VAL A 439 -5.83 22.72 -9.89
CA VAL A 439 -4.50 22.68 -9.28
C VAL A 439 -3.45 22.46 -10.36
N ARG A 440 -2.43 23.31 -10.41
CA ARG A 440 -1.22 23.15 -11.23
C ARG A 440 -0.01 23.10 -10.31
N MET A 441 0.76 22.01 -10.35
CA MET A 441 1.98 21.85 -9.54
C MET A 441 1.75 22.15 -8.04
N GLY A 442 0.66 21.64 -7.49
CA GLY A 442 0.26 21.85 -6.09
C GLY A 442 -0.33 23.21 -5.74
N LYS A 443 -0.35 24.16 -6.68
CA LYS A 443 -0.98 25.47 -6.46
C LYS A 443 -2.37 25.49 -7.08
N VAL A 444 -3.38 25.93 -6.32
CA VAL A 444 -4.69 26.29 -6.88
C VAL A 444 -4.51 27.51 -7.77
N ILE A 445 -4.67 27.33 -9.09
CA ILE A 445 -4.55 28.42 -10.07
C ILE A 445 -5.90 29.07 -10.36
N ARG A 446 -6.99 28.32 -10.19
CA ARG A 446 -8.35 28.84 -10.35
C ARG A 446 -9.34 28.05 -9.49
N THR A 447 -10.31 28.77 -8.94
CA THR A 447 -11.49 28.18 -8.30
C THR A 447 -12.71 28.54 -9.13
N PHE A 448 -13.58 27.57 -9.37
CA PHE A 448 -14.85 27.70 -10.06
C PHE A 448 -15.97 27.32 -9.10
N GLU A 449 -17.00 28.15 -9.02
CA GLU A 449 -18.17 27.91 -8.18
C GLU A 449 -19.42 28.00 -9.06
N GLY A 450 -20.33 27.05 -8.89
CA GLY A 450 -21.54 26.98 -9.71
C GLY A 450 -22.43 25.81 -9.27
N LYS A 451 -23.38 25.44 -10.12
CA LYS A 451 -24.24 24.26 -9.91
C LYS A 451 -23.89 23.15 -10.89
N THR A 452 -24.08 21.90 -10.50
CA THR A 452 -23.99 20.75 -11.42
C THR A 452 -25.10 20.79 -12.48
N PRO A 453 -24.82 20.42 -13.75
CA PRO A 453 -23.49 20.16 -14.30
C PRO A 453 -22.66 21.45 -14.43
N LEU A 454 -21.50 21.47 -13.78
CA LEU A 454 -20.53 22.57 -13.88
C LEU A 454 -19.57 22.26 -15.02
N LYS A 455 -19.72 22.99 -16.13
CA LYS A 455 -18.85 22.89 -17.32
C LYS A 455 -17.81 24.00 -17.29
N VAL A 456 -16.54 23.61 -17.39
CA VAL A 456 -15.42 24.55 -17.39
C VAL A 456 -14.61 24.36 -18.66
N ASP A 457 -14.28 25.50 -19.28
CA ASP A 457 -13.31 25.63 -20.36
C ASP A 457 -12.39 26.80 -20.00
N PHE A 458 -11.14 26.48 -19.66
CA PHE A 458 -10.19 27.42 -19.10
C PHE A 458 -8.87 27.34 -19.85
N THR A 459 -8.37 28.48 -20.32
CA THR A 459 -7.02 28.58 -20.92
C THR A 459 -6.05 29.11 -19.88
N ASP A 460 -5.00 28.34 -19.60
CA ASP A 460 -3.93 28.74 -18.70
C ASP A 460 -2.89 29.57 -19.46
N GLY A 461 -3.13 30.88 -19.51
CA GLY A 461 -2.27 31.86 -20.18
C GLY A 461 -1.03 32.28 -19.38
N ASP A 462 -0.85 31.77 -18.15
CA ASP A 462 0.31 32.12 -17.35
C ASP A 462 1.59 31.57 -18.00
N ASN A 463 2.58 32.44 -18.17
CA ASN A 463 3.89 32.01 -18.63
C ASN A 463 4.61 31.22 -17.53
N PHE A 464 4.41 29.91 -17.52
CA PHE A 464 4.98 28.99 -16.54
C PHE A 464 6.32 28.42 -17.03
N PRO A 465 7.44 28.56 -16.30
CA PRO A 465 8.79 28.29 -16.83
C PRO A 465 9.17 26.81 -16.90
N PHE A 466 8.30 25.90 -16.43
CA PHE A 466 8.63 24.48 -16.32
C PHE A 466 8.41 23.74 -17.64
N LYS A 467 9.38 22.89 -18.01
CA LYS A 467 9.31 22.02 -19.20
C LYS A 467 8.31 20.87 -19.05
N ARG A 468 8.05 20.47 -17.82
CA ARG A 468 7.06 19.45 -17.48
C ARG A 468 6.27 19.92 -16.27
N PHE A 469 4.97 19.68 -16.27
CA PHE A 469 4.07 20.06 -15.19
C PHE A 469 2.80 19.20 -15.24
N TYR A 470 1.90 19.35 -14.28
CA TYR A 470 0.64 18.63 -14.26
C TYR A 470 -0.53 19.51 -13.83
N TYR A 471 -1.74 19.07 -14.18
CA TYR A 471 -3.00 19.58 -13.67
C TYR A 471 -3.79 18.48 -12.98
N ARG A 472 -4.52 18.83 -11.93
CA ARG A 472 -5.57 17.99 -11.36
C ARG A 472 -6.74 18.87 -10.91
N VAL A 473 -7.91 18.27 -10.85
CA VAL A 473 -9.15 18.87 -10.36
C VAL A 473 -9.57 18.21 -9.06
N ASP A 474 -9.96 19.04 -8.11
CA ASP A 474 -10.58 18.70 -6.82
C ASP A 474 -11.93 19.44 -6.77
N ALA A 475 -13.04 18.72 -6.67
CA ALA A 475 -14.38 19.30 -6.76
C ALA A 475 -15.31 18.77 -5.66
N GLN A 476 -15.79 19.66 -4.80
CA GLN A 476 -16.56 19.31 -3.61
C GLN A 476 -17.84 20.13 -3.47
N VAL A 477 -18.87 19.48 -2.94
CA VAL A 477 -20.03 20.16 -2.31
C VAL A 477 -19.69 20.41 -0.85
N ASP A 478 -19.21 19.36 -0.18
CA ASP A 478 -18.79 19.33 1.22
C ASP A 478 -17.72 18.24 1.42
N ARG A 479 -17.30 17.99 2.66
CA ARG A 479 -16.29 16.96 2.98
C ARG A 479 -16.74 15.53 2.63
N SER A 480 -18.03 15.28 2.61
CA SER A 480 -18.64 13.97 2.37
C SER A 480 -19.03 13.75 0.91
N ASN A 481 -19.11 14.80 0.09
CA ASN A 481 -19.41 14.75 -1.35
C ASN A 481 -18.34 15.48 -2.16
N HIS A 482 -17.38 14.72 -2.69
CA HIS A 482 -16.17 15.22 -3.34
C HIS A 482 -15.69 14.25 -4.44
N VAL A 483 -15.34 14.78 -5.61
CA VAL A 483 -14.57 14.11 -6.67
C VAL A 483 -13.17 14.69 -6.82
N ILE A 484 -12.16 13.82 -6.86
CA ILE A 484 -10.77 14.18 -7.16
C ILE A 484 -10.26 13.37 -8.36
N THR A 485 -9.45 14.01 -9.19
CA THR A 485 -8.89 13.39 -10.41
C THR A 485 -7.41 13.05 -10.24
N ASN A 486 -6.97 11.94 -10.85
CA ASN A 486 -5.54 11.73 -11.07
C ASN A 486 -4.99 12.77 -12.05
N PRO A 487 -3.72 13.19 -11.88
CA PRO A 487 -3.16 14.32 -12.62
C PRO A 487 -3.01 14.01 -14.11
N VAL A 488 -3.13 15.04 -14.94
CA VAL A 488 -2.73 15.01 -16.35
C VAL A 488 -1.42 15.77 -16.49
N PHE A 489 -0.42 15.11 -17.08
CA PHE A 489 0.90 15.68 -17.28
C PHE A 489 0.99 16.40 -18.62
N VAL A 490 1.80 17.46 -18.67
CA VAL A 490 2.13 18.21 -19.87
C VAL A 490 3.65 18.28 -20.00
N ARG A 491 4.16 18.00 -21.19
CA ARG A 491 5.57 18.17 -21.57
C ARG A 491 5.67 19.17 -22.71
N ARG A 492 6.48 20.21 -22.53
CA ARG A 492 6.76 21.23 -23.55
C ARG A 492 7.89 20.83 -24.47
#